data_AF-A0A1C4LPP1-F1
#
_entry.id   AF-A0A1C4LPP1-F1
#
_cell.length_a   1.000
_cell.length_b   1.000
_cell.length_c   1.000
_cell.angle_alpha   90.00
_cell.angle_beta   90.00
_cell.angle_gamma   90.00
#
_symmetry.space_group_name_H-M   'P 1'
#
loop_
_entity.id
_entity.type
_entity.pdbx_description
1 polymer ?
#
loop_
_entity_poly.entity_id
_entity_poly.type
_entity_poly.pdbx_seq_one_letter_code
_entity_poly.pdbx_strand_id
1 'polypeptide(L)'
;RVLILPSAWAAPDAARTAPEAGGPSGASAWTCDDLPAETAGSRRLVLGWHATPGASRWHTPAEISAAALALLDAPARTDAVLGEVRPWSARPA
;
A
#
# COMPACT_ATOMS: atom_id res chain seq x y z
N ARG A 1 17.21 0.67 6.65
CA ARG A 1 16.40 -0.57 6.61
C ARG A 1 15.06 -0.25 5.98
N VAL A 2 14.56 -1.09 5.07
CA VAL A 2 13.20 -0.99 4.51
C VAL A 2 12.35 -2.13 5.05
N LEU A 3 11.12 -1.81 5.43
CA LEU A 3 10.06 -2.77 5.73
C LEU A 3 9.12 -2.81 4.53
N ILE A 4 8.93 -4.00 3.95
CA ILE A 4 8.01 -4.20 2.82
C ILE A 4 6.70 -4.75 3.38
N LEU A 5 5.59 -4.04 3.13
CA LEU A 5 4.28 -4.37 3.68
C LEU A 5 3.27 -4.60 2.54
N PRO A 6 2.49 -5.69 2.54
CA PRO A 6 1.46 -5.92 1.52
C PRO A 6 0.21 -5.07 1.77
N SER A 7 -0.58 -4.83 0.72
CA SER A 7 -1.82 -4.03 0.73
C SER A 7 -2.87 -4.46 1.77
N ALA A 8 -2.83 -5.71 2.26
CA ALA A 8 -3.71 -6.17 3.34
C ALA A 8 -3.54 -5.38 4.66
N TRP A 9 -2.38 -4.73 4.85
CA TRP A 9 -2.13 -3.81 5.97
C TRP A 9 -2.58 -2.38 5.69
N ALA A 10 -2.78 -2.08 4.42
CA ALA A 10 -3.04 -0.75 3.90
C ALA A 10 -4.52 -0.55 3.52
N ALA A 11 -5.31 -1.61 3.46
CA ALA A 11 -6.74 -1.48 3.31
C ALA A 11 -7.37 -2.68 4.01
N PRO A 12 -7.62 -2.60 5.33
CA PRO A 12 -8.30 -3.68 6.01
C PRO A 12 -9.64 -3.92 5.32
N ASP A 13 -9.99 -5.19 5.12
CA ASP A 13 -11.30 -5.55 4.56
C ASP A 13 -12.38 -4.82 5.36
N ALA A 14 -13.31 -4.17 4.65
CA ALA A 14 -14.41 -3.41 5.25
C ALA A 14 -15.22 -4.21 6.30
N ALA A 15 -15.09 -5.55 6.29
CA ALA A 15 -15.63 -6.44 7.31
C ALA A 15 -15.06 -6.24 8.73
N ARG A 16 -13.92 -5.55 8.93
CA ARG A 16 -13.38 -5.27 10.27
C ARG A 16 -13.93 -3.98 10.89
N THR A 17 -14.72 -3.20 10.16
CA THR A 17 -15.34 -1.94 10.62
C THR A 17 -16.85 -2.02 10.40
N ALA A 18 -17.60 -2.45 11.41
CA ALA A 18 -19.06 -2.35 11.41
C ALA A 18 -19.52 -1.09 12.18
N PRO A 19 -20.77 -0.60 12.00
CA PRO A 19 -21.60 -0.52 10.80
C PRO A 19 -21.98 0.95 10.45
N GLU A 20 -22.56 1.14 9.27
CA GLU A 20 -23.35 2.31 8.81
C GLU A 20 -22.66 3.66 8.54
N ALA A 21 -22.43 3.95 7.24
CA ALA A 21 -23.01 5.12 6.55
C ALA A 21 -22.69 5.01 5.05
N GLY A 22 -23.72 5.02 4.21
CA GLY A 22 -23.62 4.80 2.78
C GLY A 22 -22.86 5.90 2.02
N GLY A 23 -22.06 5.46 1.05
CA GLY A 23 -21.43 6.29 0.01
C GLY A 23 -20.68 5.38 -0.97
N PRO A 24 -20.58 5.74 -2.27
CA PRO A 24 -19.95 4.88 -3.27
C PRO A 24 -18.48 4.65 -2.90
N SER A 25 -18.14 3.40 -2.61
CA SER A 25 -16.81 2.94 -2.18
C SER A 25 -15.80 3.00 -3.33
N GLY A 26 -15.47 4.20 -3.77
CA GLY A 26 -14.33 4.50 -4.63
C GLY A 26 -13.09 4.70 -3.76
N ALA A 27 -11.99 4.03 -4.12
CA ALA A 27 -10.62 4.24 -3.63
C ALA A 27 -10.51 4.76 -2.18
N SER A 28 -10.40 3.84 -1.21
CA SER A 28 -10.21 4.18 0.20
C SER A 28 -9.14 5.25 0.38
N ALA A 29 -9.46 6.30 1.15
CA ALA A 29 -8.60 7.41 1.54
C ALA A 29 -7.46 6.98 2.49
N TRP A 30 -6.80 5.87 2.17
CA TRP A 30 -5.74 5.30 2.97
C TRP A 30 -4.43 6.06 2.77
N THR A 31 -3.71 6.27 3.87
CA THR A 31 -2.42 6.96 3.87
C THR A 31 -1.39 6.18 4.69
N CYS A 32 -0.09 6.50 4.52
CA CYS A 32 0.96 5.88 5.34
C CYS A 32 0.75 6.12 6.86
N ASP A 33 -0.04 7.11 7.25
CA ASP A 33 -0.37 7.41 8.66
C ASP A 33 -1.21 6.30 9.31
N ASP A 34 -1.90 5.48 8.51
CA ASP A 34 -2.69 4.33 8.98
C ASP A 34 -1.83 3.10 9.31
N LEU A 35 -0.51 3.17 9.11
CA LEU A 35 0.41 2.06 9.40
C LEU A 35 0.66 1.93 10.91
N PRO A 36 0.83 0.70 11.43
CA PRO A 36 1.19 0.48 12.84
C PRO A 36 2.49 1.24 13.17
N ALA A 37 2.58 1.79 14.38
CA ALA A 37 3.62 2.72 14.84
C ALA A 37 5.05 2.43 14.33
N GLU A 38 5.81 3.50 14.04
CA GLU A 38 7.15 3.40 13.46
C GLU A 38 8.06 2.50 14.26
N THR A 39 8.65 1.52 13.56
CA THR A 39 9.83 0.84 14.08
C THR A 39 11.01 1.79 13.89
N ALA A 40 11.47 2.40 14.98
CA ALA A 40 12.52 3.42 14.97
C ALA A 40 13.68 3.07 14.01
N GLY A 41 13.96 3.98 13.07
CA GLY A 41 15.06 3.86 12.11
C GLY A 41 14.78 3.04 10.84
N SER A 42 13.53 2.63 10.59
CA SER A 42 13.13 1.94 9.36
C SER A 42 12.28 2.84 8.46
N ARG A 43 12.36 2.65 7.13
CA ARG A 43 11.45 3.24 6.13
C ARG A 43 10.47 2.16 5.67
N ARG A 44 9.21 2.50 5.39
CA ARG A 44 8.21 1.52 4.93
C ARG A 44 7.92 1.71 3.45
N LEU A 45 7.89 0.59 2.73
CA LEU A 45 7.37 0.50 1.39
C LEU A 45 6.08 -0.32 1.43
N VAL A 46 4.96 0.33 1.17
CA VAL A 46 3.66 -0.34 1.08
C VAL A 46 3.37 -0.71 -0.37
N LEU A 47 3.05 -1.98 -0.59
CA LEU A 47 2.76 -2.54 -1.90
C LEU A 47 1.25 -2.49 -2.17
N GLY A 48 0.86 -1.65 -3.12
CA GLY A 48 -0.45 -1.63 -3.75
C GLY A 48 -0.49 -2.50 -5.01
N TRP A 49 -1.52 -2.29 -5.82
CA TRP A 49 -1.68 -2.90 -7.13
C TRP A 49 -1.06 -2.01 -8.20
N HIS A 50 -0.35 -2.64 -9.13
CA HIS A 50 0.19 -1.95 -10.28
C HIS A 50 -0.93 -1.64 -11.27
N ALA A 51 -1.31 -0.36 -11.36
CA ALA A 51 -2.29 0.12 -12.32
C ALA A 51 -1.66 0.20 -13.72
N THR A 52 -2.25 -0.52 -14.67
CA THR A 52 -1.92 -0.43 -16.10
C THR A 52 -3.17 0.01 -16.88
N PRO A 53 -3.04 0.61 -18.06
CA PRO A 53 -4.20 0.95 -18.88
C PRO A 53 -5.09 -0.29 -19.13
N GLY A 54 -6.29 -0.30 -18.56
CA GLY A 54 -7.28 -1.37 -18.71
C GLY A 54 -7.09 -2.60 -17.82
N ALA A 55 -6.04 -2.68 -16.98
CA ALA A 55 -5.83 -3.81 -16.08
C ALA A 55 -5.06 -3.40 -14.81
N SER A 56 -5.22 -4.16 -13.74
CA SER A 56 -4.38 -4.02 -12.55
C SER A 56 -3.75 -5.37 -12.24
N ARG A 57 -2.46 -5.38 -11.90
CA ARG A 57 -1.70 -6.61 -11.62
C ARG A 57 -0.83 -6.46 -10.38
N TRP A 58 -0.34 -7.59 -9.88
CA TRP A 58 0.69 -7.55 -8.85
C TRP A 58 2.04 -7.06 -9.42
N HIS A 59 2.85 -6.43 -8.57
CA HIS A 59 4.20 -6.00 -8.93
C HIS A 59 5.13 -7.21 -9.10
N THR A 60 6.05 -7.12 -10.06
CA THR A 60 7.11 -8.12 -10.22
C THR A 60 8.15 -7.98 -9.10
N PRO A 61 8.93 -9.04 -8.79
CA PRO A 61 10.03 -8.94 -7.83
C PRO A 61 11.05 -7.85 -8.18
N ALA A 62 11.29 -7.62 -9.49
CA ALA A 62 12.19 -6.58 -9.97
C ALA A 62 11.65 -5.17 -9.67
N GLU A 63 10.36 -4.93 -9.90
CA GLU A 63 9.69 -3.65 -9.60
C GLU A 63 9.71 -3.35 -8.10
N ILE A 64 9.42 -4.35 -7.27
CA ILE A 64 9.44 -4.22 -5.80
C ILE A 64 10.86 -3.89 -5.33
N SER A 65 11.86 -4.60 -5.85
CA SER A 65 13.27 -4.40 -5.47
C SER A 65 13.76 -3.01 -5.88
N ALA A 66 13.43 -2.56 -7.10
CA ALA A 66 13.79 -1.23 -7.58
C ALA A 66 13.17 -0.13 -6.71
N ALA A 67 11.89 -0.27 -6.33
CA ALA A 67 11.23 0.68 -5.44
C ALA A 67 11.84 0.69 -4.03
N ALA A 68 12.19 -0.47 -3.48
CA ALA A 68 12.84 -0.56 -2.17
C ALA A 68 14.22 0.09 -2.15
N LEU A 69 15.01 -0.08 -3.22
CA LEU A 69 16.30 0.57 -3.38
C LEU A 69 16.15 2.10 -3.54
N ALA A 70 15.23 2.55 -4.39
CA ALA A 70 14.94 3.97 -4.53
C ALA A 70 14.50 4.61 -3.19
N LEU A 71 13.71 3.88 -2.40
CA LEU A 71 13.32 4.31 -1.06
C LEU A 71 14.49 4.36 -0.09
N LEU A 72 15.51 3.51 -0.23
CA LEU A 72 16.74 3.59 0.59
C LEU A 72 17.61 4.78 0.21
N ASP A 73 17.70 5.09 -1.09
CA ASP A 73 18.54 6.15 -1.62
C ASP A 73 17.93 7.55 -1.46
N ALA A 74 16.63 7.64 -1.16
CA ALA A 74 15.95 8.90 -0.94
C ALA A 74 16.57 9.72 0.22
N PRO A 75 16.77 11.04 0.06
CA PRO A 75 17.40 11.88 1.09
C PRO A 75 16.52 12.03 2.34
N ALA A 76 15.20 12.12 2.15
CA ALA A 76 14.25 12.18 3.25
C ALA A 76 13.93 10.78 3.78
N ARG A 77 13.80 10.64 5.10
CA ARG A 77 13.24 9.43 5.72
C ARG A 77 11.73 9.56 5.69
N THR A 78 11.14 9.13 4.58
CA THR A 78 9.69 9.07 4.41
C THR A 78 9.27 7.66 4.03
N ASP A 79 8.07 7.29 4.41
CA ASP A 79 7.41 6.10 3.90
C ASP A 79 6.91 6.34 2.47
N ALA A 80 6.72 5.25 1.73
CA ALA A 80 6.28 5.31 0.35
C ALA A 80 5.29 4.20 0.01
N VAL A 81 4.47 4.47 -1.01
CA VAL A 81 3.50 3.55 -1.57
C VAL A 81 3.89 3.24 -3.01
N LEU A 82 3.94 1.97 -3.36
CA LEU A 82 4.14 1.49 -4.72
C LEU A 82 2.80 1.00 -5.28
N GLY A 83 2.22 1.74 -6.22
CA GLY A 83 0.93 1.40 -6.83
C GLY A 83 -0.29 1.90 -6.05
N GLU A 84 -1.47 1.39 -6.40
CA GLU A 84 -2.74 1.76 -5.77
C GLU A 84 -3.11 0.80 -4.64
N VAL A 85 -3.22 1.32 -3.42
CA VAL A 85 -3.71 0.53 -2.30
C VAL A 85 -5.23 0.33 -2.42
N ARG A 86 -5.65 -0.93 -2.33
CA ARG A 86 -7.06 -1.33 -2.35
C ARG A 86 -7.28 -2.46 -1.35
N PRO A 87 -8.50 -2.59 -0.78
CA PRO A 87 -8.86 -3.73 0.04
C PRO A 87 -8.57 -5.04 -0.69
N TRP A 88 -8.19 -6.08 0.05
CA TRP A 88 -7.90 -7.39 -0.54
C TRP A 88 -9.13 -8.02 -1.23
N SER A 89 -10.35 -7.69 -0.77
CA SER A 89 -11.61 -8.02 -1.44
C SER A 89 -11.82 -7.31 -2.78
N ALA A 90 -11.22 -6.14 -2.96
CA ALA A 90 -11.26 -5.35 -4.20
C ALA A 90 -10.05 -5.62 -5.11
N ARG A 91 -9.33 -6.73 -4.88
CA ARG A 91 -8.21 -7.09 -5.72
C ARG A 91 -8.67 -7.38 -7.16
N PRO A 92 -7.86 -7.02 -8.16
CA PRO A 92 -8.07 -7.49 -9.53
C PRO A 92 -8.14 -9.01 -9.56
N ALA A 93 -9.05 -9.54 -10.38
CA ALA A 93 -9.22 -10.99 -10.59
C ALA A 93 -8.03 -11.58 -11.36
#